data_AF-A0A376TT93-F1
#
_entry.id   AF-A0A376TT93-F1
#
_cell.length_a   1.000
_cell.length_b   1.000
_cell.length_c   1.000
_cell.angle_alpha   90.00
_cell.angle_beta   90.00
_cell.angle_gamma   90.00
#
_symmetry.space_group_name_H-M   'P 1'
#
loop_
_entity.id
_entity.type
_entity.pdbx_description
1 polymer ?
#
loop_
_entity_poly.entity_id
_entity_poly.type
_entity_poly.pdbx_seq_one_letter_code
_entity_poly.pdbx_strand_id
1 'polypeptide(L)'
;MQELIDYIGQSHYLPGDEALNCDESEARVKAHLTCLHTRMPFDPQNYQPGERQAMLVNGYLRPARLVKHILNLFSRCRLPYRKPCRWKRYNDSGHIPVRAFFQMRLQVNFRTEDSEIPDTEPFILEGLSRYQSISSY
;
A
#
# COMPACT_ATOMS: atom_id res chain seq x y z
N MET A 1 -18.14 4.53 -30.89
CA MET A 1 -17.23 5.49 -30.21
C MET A 1 -16.18 6.01 -31.18
N GLN A 2 -15.51 5.14 -31.96
CA GLN A 2 -14.50 5.56 -32.95
C GLN A 2 -15.06 6.53 -34.01
N GLU A 3 -16.22 6.23 -34.59
CA GLU A 3 -16.85 7.05 -35.64
C GLU A 3 -17.14 8.50 -35.23
N LEU A 4 -17.49 8.75 -33.96
CA LEU A 4 -17.76 10.10 -33.47
C LEU A 4 -16.47 10.93 -33.39
N ILE A 5 -15.39 10.32 -32.91
CA ILE A 5 -14.08 10.97 -32.80
C ILE A 5 -13.51 11.24 -34.19
N ASP A 6 -13.71 10.32 -35.14
CA ASP A 6 -13.31 10.48 -36.53
C ASP A 6 -14.08 11.62 -37.21
N TYR A 7 -15.41 11.67 -37.02
CA TYR A 7 -16.23 12.76 -37.56
C TYR A 7 -15.83 14.14 -37.01
N ILE A 8 -15.59 14.24 -35.69
CA ILE A 8 -15.15 15.50 -35.07
C ILE A 8 -13.78 15.91 -35.59
N GLY A 9 -12.85 14.97 -35.73
CA GLY A 9 -11.51 15.23 -36.25
C GLY A 9 -11.49 15.71 -37.70
N GLN A 10 -12.40 15.23 -38.54
CA GLN A 10 -12.51 15.65 -39.95
C GLN A 10 -13.20 17.02 -40.12
N SER A 11 -13.96 17.47 -39.13
CA SER A 11 -14.78 18.68 -39.20
C SER A 11 -14.21 19.87 -38.42
N HIS A 12 -13.20 19.65 -37.57
CA HIS A 12 -12.66 20.66 -36.66
C HIS A 12 -11.12 20.68 -36.71
N TYR A 13 -10.55 21.82 -36.33
CA TYR A 13 -9.12 22.01 -36.09
C TYR A 13 -8.92 22.82 -34.81
N LEU A 14 -7.73 22.74 -34.20
CA LEU A 14 -7.40 23.51 -33.01
C LEU A 14 -6.92 24.92 -33.38
N PRO A 15 -7.17 25.94 -32.54
CA PRO A 15 -6.65 27.29 -32.79
C PRO A 15 -5.12 27.27 -32.89
N GLY A 16 -4.59 27.76 -34.00
CA GLY A 16 -3.15 27.70 -34.33
C GLY A 16 -2.77 26.65 -35.38
N ASP A 17 -3.68 25.74 -35.74
CA ASP A 17 -3.47 24.71 -36.76
C ASP A 17 -4.04 25.11 -38.15
N GLU A 18 -4.37 26.39 -38.36
CA GLU A 18 -5.05 26.93 -39.55
C GLU A 18 -4.31 26.70 -40.87
N ALA A 19 -2.98 26.56 -40.81
CA ALA A 19 -2.12 26.34 -41.98
C ALA A 19 -1.62 24.89 -42.12
N LEU A 20 -2.03 24.00 -41.22
CA LEU A 20 -1.60 22.59 -41.23
C LEU A 20 -2.45 21.76 -42.20
N ASN A 21 -1.93 20.58 -42.53
CA ASN A 21 -2.65 19.63 -43.36
C ASN A 21 -3.84 19.00 -42.61
N CYS A 22 -4.89 18.61 -43.35
CA CYS A 22 -6.11 18.03 -42.79
C CYS A 22 -5.83 16.81 -41.90
N ASP A 23 -4.90 15.93 -42.31
CA ASP A 23 -4.54 14.72 -41.55
C ASP A 23 -3.85 15.07 -40.22
N GLU A 24 -3.03 16.13 -40.21
CA GLU A 24 -2.28 16.57 -39.04
C GLU A 24 -3.20 17.28 -38.03
N SER A 25 -4.11 18.13 -38.52
CA SER A 25 -5.12 18.78 -37.68
C SER A 25 -6.09 17.77 -37.08
N GLU A 26 -6.52 16.77 -37.86
CA GLU A 26 -7.38 15.69 -37.39
C GLU A 26 -6.73 14.92 -36.24
N ALA A 27 -5.46 14.51 -36.40
CA ALA A 27 -4.72 13.78 -35.37
C ALA A 27 -4.60 14.58 -34.06
N ARG A 28 -4.35 15.89 -34.14
CA ARG A 28 -4.24 16.78 -32.97
C ARG A 28 -5.57 16.95 -32.25
N VAL A 29 -6.68 17.08 -32.98
CA VAL A 29 -8.03 17.15 -32.39
C VAL A 29 -8.37 15.86 -31.65
N LYS A 30 -8.09 14.70 -32.25
CA LYS A 30 -8.32 13.39 -31.60
C LYS A 30 -7.49 13.23 -30.33
N ALA A 31 -6.22 13.65 -30.36
CA ALA A 31 -5.34 13.62 -29.20
C ALA A 31 -5.80 14.59 -28.09
N HIS A 32 -6.35 15.75 -28.46
CA HIS A 32 -6.86 16.73 -27.49
C HIS A 32 -8.13 16.26 -26.76
N LEU A 33 -9.01 15.55 -27.46
CA LEU A 33 -10.24 15.01 -26.90
C LEU A 33 -10.01 13.72 -26.09
N THR A 34 -8.99 12.95 -26.44
CA THR A 34 -8.68 11.68 -25.79
C THR A 34 -7.76 11.91 -24.58
N CYS A 35 -8.24 11.61 -23.38
CA CYS A 35 -7.43 11.66 -22.17
C CYS A 35 -7.00 10.25 -21.76
N LEU A 36 -5.68 10.03 -21.62
CA LEU A 36 -5.12 8.81 -21.07
C LEU A 36 -5.01 8.94 -19.54
N HIS A 37 -5.84 8.22 -18.81
CA HIS A 37 -5.80 8.22 -17.36
C HIS A 37 -4.71 7.29 -16.83
N THR A 38 -4.07 7.70 -15.74
CA THR A 38 -3.10 6.86 -15.04
C THR A 38 -3.78 5.65 -14.39
N ARG A 39 -3.01 4.56 -14.24
CA ARG A 39 -3.52 3.31 -13.68
C ARG A 39 -3.88 3.43 -12.20
N MET A 40 -3.10 4.21 -11.44
CA MET A 40 -3.27 4.35 -10.00
C MET A 40 -3.84 5.71 -9.65
N PRO A 41 -4.84 5.80 -8.76
CA PRO A 41 -5.45 7.07 -8.40
C PRO A 41 -4.46 8.05 -7.77
N PHE A 42 -3.42 7.57 -7.09
CA PHE A 42 -2.41 8.38 -6.41
C PHE A 42 -1.20 8.76 -7.29
N ASP A 43 -1.25 8.52 -8.60
CA ASP A 43 -0.17 8.92 -9.51
C ASP A 43 0.05 10.44 -9.47
N PRO A 44 1.30 10.94 -9.38
CA PRO A 44 1.58 12.38 -9.36
C PRO A 44 1.01 13.16 -10.56
N GLN A 45 0.81 12.51 -11.72
CA GLN A 45 0.22 13.17 -12.89
C GLN A 45 -1.22 13.64 -12.63
N ASN A 46 -2.00 12.89 -11.84
CA ASN A 46 -3.40 13.23 -11.51
C ASN A 46 -3.52 14.48 -10.62
N TYR A 47 -2.41 15.03 -10.10
CA TYR A 47 -2.39 16.17 -9.18
C TYR A 47 -1.72 17.41 -9.77
N GLN A 48 -1.42 17.40 -11.06
CA GLN A 48 -0.85 18.57 -11.72
C GLN A 48 -1.92 19.67 -11.88
N PRO A 49 -1.55 20.94 -11.65
CA PRO A 49 -2.48 22.06 -11.80
C PRO A 49 -2.88 22.19 -13.27
N GLY A 50 -4.18 22.03 -13.56
CA GLY A 50 -4.73 22.14 -14.92
C GLY A 50 -5.59 20.94 -15.33
N GLU A 51 -5.44 19.79 -14.68
CA GLU A 51 -6.33 18.65 -14.93
C GLU A 51 -7.68 18.83 -14.22
N ARG A 52 -8.78 18.71 -14.96
CA ARG A 52 -10.15 18.78 -14.42
C ARG A 52 -10.40 17.75 -13.30
N GLN A 53 -9.64 16.66 -13.27
CA GLN A 53 -9.77 15.54 -12.32
C GLN A 53 -8.99 15.75 -11.01
N ALA A 54 -8.05 16.72 -10.95
CA ALA A 54 -7.16 16.91 -9.80
C ALA A 54 -7.91 17.28 -8.49
N MET A 55 -9.12 17.82 -8.59
CA MET A 55 -9.89 18.31 -7.44
C MET A 55 -10.51 17.21 -6.57
N LEU A 56 -10.78 16.01 -7.10
CA LEU A 56 -11.48 14.94 -6.34
C LEU A 56 -10.54 13.98 -5.58
N VAL A 57 -9.24 14.00 -5.85
CA VAL A 57 -8.32 12.92 -5.40
C VAL A 57 -7.49 13.32 -4.17
N ASN A 58 -7.89 14.37 -3.43
CA ASN A 58 -7.15 14.87 -2.26
C ASN A 58 -7.02 13.85 -1.10
N GLY A 59 -7.84 12.80 -1.06
CA GLY A 59 -7.74 11.72 -0.05
C GLY A 59 -6.46 10.88 -0.17
N TYR A 60 -5.91 10.74 -1.37
CA TYR A 60 -4.78 9.86 -1.66
C TYR A 60 -3.41 10.56 -1.72
N LEU A 61 -3.35 11.88 -1.50
CA LEU A 61 -2.06 12.59 -1.39
C LEU A 61 -1.38 12.35 -0.02
N ARG A 62 -2.15 11.87 0.96
CA ARG A 62 -1.76 11.65 2.36
C ARG A 62 -0.87 10.42 2.57
N PRO A 63 -1.11 9.24 1.95
CA PRO A 63 -0.34 8.01 2.19
C PRO A 63 1.12 8.12 1.74
N ALA A 64 1.40 8.76 0.59
CA ALA A 64 2.76 8.87 0.06
C ALA A 64 3.70 9.68 0.99
N ARG A 65 3.16 10.68 1.71
CA ARG A 65 3.92 11.46 2.71
C ARG A 65 4.07 10.74 4.06
N LEU A 66 3.21 9.77 4.37
CA LEU A 66 3.18 9.09 5.67
C LEU A 66 4.30 8.05 5.86
N VAL A 67 4.84 7.47 4.79
CA VAL A 67 5.91 6.43 4.89
C VAL A 67 7.16 6.96 5.60
N LYS A 68 7.53 8.23 5.38
CA LYS A 68 8.66 8.88 6.07
C LYS A 68 8.43 9.09 7.58
N HIS A 69 7.18 9.10 8.04
CA HIS A 69 6.85 9.31 9.45
C HIS A 69 6.99 8.03 10.28
N ILE A 70 6.62 6.87 9.71
CA ILE A 70 6.63 5.58 10.43
C ILE A 70 8.05 5.14 10.80
N LEU A 71 9.03 5.30 9.90
CA LEU A 71 10.42 4.92 10.15
C LEU A 71 11.11 5.81 11.23
N ASN A 72 10.66 7.06 11.38
CA ASN A 72 11.19 7.98 12.38
C ASN A 72 10.71 7.67 13.81
N LEU A 73 9.57 6.99 13.97
CA LEU A 73 9.04 6.62 15.30
C LEU A 73 9.89 5.53 15.98
N PHE A 74 10.37 4.54 15.22
CA PHE A 74 11.17 3.45 15.79
C PHE A 74 12.59 3.88 16.22
N SER A 75 13.17 4.86 15.53
CA SER A 75 14.57 5.28 15.74
C SER A 75 14.75 6.24 16.92
N ARG A 76 13.68 6.86 17.43
CA ARG A 76 13.74 7.91 18.48
C ARG A 76 13.42 7.45 19.89
N CYS A 77 13.14 6.16 20.11
CA CYS A 77 12.94 5.62 21.44
C CYS A 77 14.27 5.56 22.21
N ARG A 78 14.73 6.68 22.80
CA ARG A 78 15.77 6.64 23.84
C ARG A 78 15.29 5.70 24.94
N LEU A 79 16.11 4.71 25.29
CA LEU A 79 15.82 3.74 26.34
C LEU A 79 16.14 4.38 27.69
N PRO A 80 15.14 4.77 28.51
CA PRO A 80 15.44 5.08 29.90
C PRO A 80 15.90 3.79 30.59
N TYR A 81 16.97 3.89 31.38
CA TYR A 81 17.41 2.78 32.22
C TYR A 81 16.26 2.31 33.10
N ARG A 82 15.89 1.04 32.97
CA ARG A 82 14.88 0.39 33.81
C ARG A 82 15.57 -0.61 34.71
N LYS A 83 15.11 -0.70 35.96
CA LYS A 83 15.50 -1.78 36.88
C LYS A 83 15.29 -3.13 36.19
N PRO A 84 16.24 -4.09 36.30
CA PRO A 84 16.13 -5.38 35.64
C PRO A 84 14.79 -6.04 36.00
N CYS A 85 14.04 -6.43 34.97
CA CYS A 85 12.78 -7.12 35.14
C CYS A 85 13.03 -8.54 35.70
N ARG A 86 12.09 -9.06 36.49
CA ARG A 86 12.11 -10.44 36.99
C ARG A 86 12.28 -11.43 35.83
N TRP A 87 13.23 -12.36 35.95
CA TRP A 87 13.61 -13.37 34.93
C TRP A 87 12.43 -14.01 34.19
N LYS A 88 11.35 -14.32 34.91
CA LYS A 88 10.11 -14.89 34.35
C LYS A 88 9.58 -14.10 33.12
N ARG A 89 9.62 -12.76 33.17
CA ARG A 89 9.11 -11.90 32.07
C ARG A 89 9.94 -11.99 30.78
N TYR A 90 11.22 -12.33 30.87
CA TYR A 90 12.06 -12.52 29.68
C TYR A 90 11.79 -13.89 29.03
N ASN A 91 11.60 -14.92 29.86
CA ASN A 91 11.28 -16.27 29.40
C ASN A 91 9.95 -16.33 28.64
N ASP A 92 8.93 -15.58 29.11
CA ASP A 92 7.61 -15.51 28.47
C ASP A 92 7.65 -14.96 27.03
N SER A 93 8.72 -14.23 26.66
CA SER A 93 8.93 -13.72 25.29
C SER A 93 9.61 -14.72 24.34
N GLY A 94 9.89 -15.94 24.81
CA GLY A 94 10.55 -16.99 24.03
C GLY A 94 12.01 -16.68 23.69
N HIS A 95 12.68 -15.85 24.50
CA HIS A 95 14.06 -15.37 24.27
C HIS A 95 14.26 -14.56 22.99
N ILE A 96 13.19 -14.05 22.36
CA ILE A 96 13.29 -13.22 21.15
C ILE A 96 13.28 -11.74 21.59
N PRO A 97 14.43 -11.04 21.59
CA PRO A 97 14.53 -9.69 22.16
C PRO A 97 13.68 -8.65 21.41
N VAL A 98 13.56 -8.82 20.09
CA VAL A 98 12.71 -7.96 19.26
C VAL A 98 11.24 -8.13 19.64
N ARG A 99 10.77 -9.37 19.82
CA ARG A 99 9.40 -9.66 20.29
C ARG A 99 9.18 -9.06 21.67
N ALA A 100 10.11 -9.26 22.61
CA ALA A 100 10.04 -8.68 23.95
C ALA A 100 9.92 -7.15 23.92
N PHE A 101 10.61 -6.48 23.01
CA PHE A 101 10.49 -5.03 22.82
C PHE A 101 9.06 -4.62 22.43
N PHE A 102 8.45 -5.23 21.41
CA PHE A 102 7.07 -4.93 21.02
C PHE A 102 6.07 -5.23 22.15
N GLN A 103 6.18 -6.42 22.76
CA GLN A 103 5.20 -6.88 23.77
C GLN A 103 5.32 -6.15 25.11
N MET A 104 6.54 -5.92 25.60
CA MET A 104 6.76 -5.35 26.92
C MET A 104 6.91 -3.83 26.90
N ARG A 105 7.45 -3.26 25.81
CA ARG A 105 7.73 -1.82 25.73
C ARG A 105 6.63 -1.06 25.01
N LEU A 106 6.19 -1.56 23.86
CA LEU A 106 5.13 -0.94 23.07
C LEU A 106 3.74 -1.47 23.44
N GLN A 107 3.65 -2.54 24.25
CA GLN A 107 2.41 -3.25 24.57
C GLN A 107 1.64 -3.73 23.31
N VAL A 108 2.37 -3.94 22.21
CA VAL A 108 1.83 -4.41 20.94
C VAL A 108 2.02 -5.91 20.87
N ASN A 109 0.92 -6.63 20.72
CA ASN A 109 0.89 -8.06 20.45
C ASN A 109 0.18 -8.30 19.12
N PHE A 110 0.93 -8.75 18.12
CA PHE A 110 0.32 -9.28 16.90
C PHE A 110 -0.18 -10.69 17.22
N ARG A 111 -1.48 -10.80 17.51
CA ARG A 111 -2.15 -12.07 17.69
C ARG A 111 -2.68 -12.48 16.32
N THR A 112 -2.23 -13.61 15.83
CA THR A 112 -2.90 -14.29 14.72
C THR A 112 -4.07 -15.03 15.36
N GLU A 113 -5.30 -14.57 15.14
CA GLU A 113 -6.49 -15.21 15.74
C GLU A 113 -7.02 -16.40 14.91
N ASP A 114 -6.36 -16.71 13.80
CA ASP A 114 -6.69 -17.85 12.95
C ASP A 114 -5.81 -19.04 13.33
N SER A 115 -6.28 -19.85 14.28
CA SER A 115 -5.86 -21.23 14.36
C SER A 115 -6.69 -22.00 13.34
N GLU A 116 -6.08 -22.37 12.21
CA GLU A 116 -6.72 -23.27 11.24
C GLU A 116 -7.18 -24.53 11.98
N ILE A 117 -8.50 -24.78 11.99
CA ILE A 117 -9.05 -26.04 12.47
C ILE A 117 -8.72 -27.07 11.38
N PRO A 118 -7.99 -28.15 11.69
CA PRO A 118 -7.70 -29.16 10.69
C PRO A 118 -9.00 -29.80 10.19
N ASP A 119 -9.23 -29.77 8.88
CA ASP A 119 -10.40 -30.41 8.24
C ASP A 119 -10.36 -31.94 8.32
N THR A 120 -9.21 -32.52 8.72
CA THR A 120 -9.00 -33.97 8.85
C THR A 120 -8.46 -34.29 10.23
N GLU A 121 -8.87 -35.44 10.76
CA GLU A 121 -8.36 -35.98 12.02
C GLU A 121 -6.83 -36.16 11.96
N PRO A 122 -6.07 -35.84 13.04
CA PRO A 122 -4.62 -35.87 13.03
C PRO A 122 -4.08 -37.31 13.11
N PHE A 123 -4.09 -38.02 11.98
CA PHE A 123 -3.51 -39.37 11.88
C PHE A 123 -1.98 -39.37 11.96
N ILE A 124 -1.34 -38.22 11.73
CA ILE A 124 0.12 -38.04 11.81
C ILE A 124 0.41 -36.91 12.80
N LEU A 125 1.21 -37.20 13.82
CA LEU A 125 1.70 -36.19 14.76
C LEU A 125 2.91 -35.47 14.16
N GLU A 126 2.77 -34.19 13.83
CA GLU A 126 3.86 -33.36 13.29
C GLU A 126 4.01 -32.03 14.05
N GLY A 127 5.15 -31.37 13.86
CA GLY A 127 5.42 -30.02 14.38
C GLY A 127 5.20 -29.85 15.87
N LEU A 128 4.41 -28.84 16.24
CA LEU A 128 4.11 -28.48 17.64
C LEU A 128 3.33 -29.59 18.35
N SER A 129 2.43 -30.30 17.66
CA SER A 129 1.62 -31.36 18.25
C SER A 129 2.48 -32.56 18.68
N ARG A 130 3.49 -32.92 17.89
CA ARG A 130 4.48 -33.96 18.27
C ARG A 130 5.33 -33.52 19.47
N TYR A 131 5.77 -32.27 19.49
CA TYR A 131 6.57 -31.76 20.60
C TYR A 131 5.77 -31.77 21.91
N GLN A 132 4.51 -31.34 21.87
CA GLN A 132 3.63 -31.35 23.03
C GLN A 132 3.35 -32.76 23.55
N SER A 133 3.14 -33.74 22.65
CA SER A 133 2.89 -35.12 23.06
C SER A 133 4.10 -35.76 23.75
N ILE A 134 5.31 -35.49 23.28
CA ILE A 134 6.55 -35.98 23.91
C ILE A 134 6.78 -35.32 25.27
N SER A 135 6.48 -34.03 25.40
CA SER A 135 6.67 -33.28 26.65
C SER A 135 5.65 -33.62 27.74
N SER A 136 4.55 -34.31 27.41
CA SER A 136 3.52 -34.74 28.38
C SER A 136 3.78 -36.10 29.02
N TYR A 137 4.83 -36.82 28.61
CA TYR A 137 5.34 -38.04 29.25
C TYR A 137 6.46 -37.70 30.22
#